data_AF-A0AAP5I2A2-F1
#
_entry.id   AF-A0AAP5I2A2-F1
#
_cell.length_a   1.000
_cell.length_b   1.000
_cell.length_c   1.000
_cell.angle_alpha   90.00
_cell.angle_beta   90.00
_cell.angle_gamma   90.00
#
_symmetry.space_group_name_H-M   'P 1'
#
loop_
_entity.id
_entity.type
_entity.pdbx_description
1 polymer ?
#
loop_
_entity_poly.entity_id
_entity_poly.type
_entity_poly.pdbx_seq_one_letter_code
_entity_poly.pdbx_strand_id
1 'polypeptide(L)'
;MENNIDRENWTLPEDFKVYVGEGSVINHPVPGYQERILPTINRYQGNDGGYIAIYSRNASQGVYSVGGGIYVIGQIRLQGKYIGRIFHPLGYEEQDIRALEEFKRLADENFSVCQGGCWAGGDTGGWFGIP
;
A
#
# COMPACT_ATOMS: atom_id res chain seq x y z
N MET A 1 23.14 -6.69 -5.29
CA MET A 1 22.68 -5.41 -4.71
C MET A 1 21.70 -5.79 -3.62
N GLU A 2 22.14 -5.71 -2.37
CA GLU A 2 21.32 -6.01 -1.20
C GLU A 2 20.26 -4.92 -1.02
N ASN A 3 19.00 -5.33 -0.87
CA ASN A 3 17.92 -4.46 -0.44
C ASN A 3 18.24 -3.98 0.98
N ASN A 4 18.80 -2.78 1.10
CA ASN A 4 19.14 -2.18 2.36
C ASN A 4 17.85 -1.64 3.00
N ILE A 5 17.10 -2.52 3.65
CA ILE A 5 16.01 -2.12 4.54
C ILE A 5 16.68 -1.35 5.68
N ASP A 6 16.42 -0.05 5.78
CA ASP A 6 16.82 0.74 6.94
C ASP A 6 16.11 0.20 8.19
N ARG A 7 16.84 -0.61 8.96
CA ARG A 7 16.29 -1.42 10.05
C ARG A 7 15.84 -0.58 11.26
N GLU A 8 16.16 0.71 11.30
CA GLU A 8 15.73 1.61 12.37
C GLU A 8 14.38 2.30 12.08
N ASN A 9 13.97 2.41 10.81
CA ASN A 9 12.76 3.15 10.40
C ASN A 9 11.73 2.36 9.56
N TRP A 10 12.05 1.12 9.16
CA TRP A 10 11.11 0.20 8.45
C TRP A 10 10.37 0.87 7.28
N THR A 11 11.06 1.78 6.61
CA THR A 11 10.59 2.47 5.42
C THR A 11 10.91 1.59 4.21
N LEU A 12 9.91 1.39 3.35
CA LEU A 12 10.03 0.59 2.15
C LEU A 12 10.59 1.47 1.02
N PRO A 13 11.40 0.91 0.10
CA PRO A 13 11.86 1.64 -1.08
C PRO A 13 10.68 2.13 -1.93
N GLU A 14 10.85 3.28 -2.61
CA GLU A 14 9.77 3.87 -3.43
C GLU A 14 9.39 3.00 -4.64
N ASP A 15 10.34 2.22 -5.14
CA ASP A 15 10.20 1.23 -6.22
C ASP A 15 9.96 -0.20 -5.69
N PHE A 16 9.21 -0.30 -4.58
CA PHE A 16 8.99 -1.55 -3.87
C PHE A 16 8.55 -2.70 -4.79
N LYS A 17 9.30 -3.81 -4.79
CA LYS A 17 9.06 -4.95 -5.67
C LYS A 17 8.07 -5.94 -5.07
N VAL A 18 6.99 -6.19 -5.80
CA VAL A 18 6.04 -7.26 -5.50
C VAL A 18 6.04 -8.31 -6.61
N TYR A 19 5.70 -9.54 -6.25
CA TYR A 19 5.63 -10.68 -7.14
C TYR A 19 4.19 -11.17 -7.14
N VAL A 20 3.56 -11.13 -8.30
CA VAL A 20 2.12 -11.38 -8.47
C VAL A 20 1.92 -12.76 -9.08
N GLY A 21 1.21 -13.62 -8.38
CA GLY A 21 0.83 -14.97 -8.82
C GLY A 21 -0.67 -15.08 -9.04
N GLU A 22 -1.15 -16.31 -9.26
CA GLU A 22 -2.58 -16.59 -9.37
C GLU A 22 -3.26 -16.45 -8.00
N GLY A 23 -3.89 -15.30 -7.76
CA GLY A 23 -4.67 -15.02 -6.54
C GLY A 23 -3.85 -14.61 -5.32
N SER A 24 -2.55 -14.40 -5.46
CA SER A 24 -1.65 -14.01 -4.37
C SER A 24 -0.60 -12.99 -4.81
N VAL A 25 -0.05 -12.25 -3.84
CA VAL A 25 1.08 -11.34 -4.04
C VAL A 25 2.09 -11.58 -2.91
N ILE A 26 3.37 -11.54 -3.23
CA ILE A 26 4.47 -11.85 -2.30
C ILE A 26 5.57 -10.80 -2.45
N ASN A 27 6.39 -10.61 -1.42
CA ASN A 27 7.47 -9.61 -1.35
C ASN A 27 8.87 -10.14 -1.75
N HIS A 28 8.95 -11.34 -2.30
CA HIS A 28 10.20 -11.97 -2.72
C HIS A 28 9.99 -12.81 -3.99
N PRO A 29 11.05 -13.05 -4.79
CA PRO A 29 10.94 -13.82 -6.02
C PRO A 29 10.47 -15.25 -5.77
N VAL A 30 9.49 -15.70 -6.54
CA VAL A 30 8.97 -17.07 -6.53
C VAL A 30 8.79 -17.53 -7.99
N PRO A 31 9.22 -18.75 -8.37
CA PRO A 31 8.99 -19.28 -9.71
C PRO A 31 7.50 -19.24 -10.09
N GLY A 32 7.20 -18.75 -11.29
CA GLY A 32 5.83 -18.61 -11.80
C GLY A 32 5.12 -17.31 -11.38
N TYR A 33 5.73 -16.50 -10.51
CA TYR A 33 5.21 -15.18 -10.16
C TYR A 33 5.81 -14.11 -11.06
N GLN A 34 5.03 -13.07 -11.34
CA GLN A 34 5.44 -11.96 -12.16
C GLN A 34 5.89 -10.77 -11.31
N GLU A 35 7.13 -10.31 -11.53
CA GLU A 35 7.64 -9.09 -10.88
C GLU A 35 6.86 -7.85 -11.35
N ARG A 36 6.54 -7.00 -10.38
CA ARG A 36 5.89 -5.70 -10.53
C ARG A 36 6.49 -4.71 -9.54
N ILE A 37 6.49 -3.43 -9.92
CA ILE A 37 6.80 -2.33 -9.01
C ILE A 37 5.48 -1.86 -8.41
N LEU A 38 5.45 -1.78 -7.08
CA LEU A 38 4.38 -1.17 -6.32
C LEU A 38 4.81 0.25 -5.93
N PRO A 39 4.27 1.29 -6.59
CA PRO A 39 4.54 2.67 -6.22
C PRO A 39 4.34 2.92 -4.73
N THR A 40 5.40 3.35 -4.05
CA THR A 40 5.41 3.53 -2.60
C THR A 40 5.80 4.96 -2.26
N ILE A 41 4.93 5.66 -1.54
CA ILE A 41 5.13 7.06 -1.16
C ILE A 41 5.39 7.17 0.34
N ASN A 42 6.57 7.64 0.73
CA ASN A 42 6.95 7.75 2.14
C ASN A 42 6.71 9.16 2.69
N ARG A 43 5.45 9.50 2.99
CA ARG A 43 5.07 10.83 3.56
C ARG A 43 5.49 11.00 5.02
N TYR A 44 5.70 9.91 5.73
CA TYR A 44 6.13 9.90 7.13
C TYR A 44 7.42 9.12 7.31
N GLN A 45 8.38 9.64 8.10
CA GLN A 45 9.70 9.02 8.29
C GLN A 45 9.96 8.54 9.73
N GLY A 46 9.03 8.81 10.67
CA GLY A 46 9.15 8.35 12.06
C GLY A 46 8.82 6.87 12.23
N ASN A 47 9.10 6.36 13.42
CA ASN A 47 9.14 4.93 13.76
C ASN A 47 7.74 4.34 13.95
N ASP A 48 6.75 5.16 14.29
CA ASP A 48 5.32 4.86 14.41
C ASP A 48 4.61 5.05 13.07
N GLY A 49 5.20 4.51 12.01
CA GLY A 49 4.65 4.58 10.66
C GLY A 49 4.17 3.25 10.13
N GLY A 50 3.23 3.31 9.19
CA GLY A 50 2.77 2.15 8.45
C GLY A 50 2.05 2.57 7.17
N TYR A 51 1.53 1.59 6.43
CA TYR A 51 1.07 1.80 5.06
C TYR A 51 -0.44 1.61 4.92
N ILE A 52 -1.06 2.57 4.26
CA ILE A 52 -2.34 2.38 3.59
C ILE A 52 -2.09 1.97 2.14
N ALA A 53 -2.95 1.12 1.59
CA ALA A 53 -3.00 0.85 0.15
C ALA A 53 -3.99 1.80 -0.53
N ILE A 54 -3.68 2.16 -1.77
CA ILE A 54 -4.58 2.88 -2.66
C ILE A 54 -5.16 1.90 -3.66
N TYR A 55 -6.48 1.92 -3.79
CA TYR A 55 -7.23 1.00 -4.62
C TYR A 55 -8.00 1.72 -5.72
N SER A 56 -8.28 1.00 -6.80
CA SER A 56 -9.15 1.43 -7.89
C SER A 56 -10.05 0.28 -8.35
N ARG A 57 -11.15 0.64 -9.02
CA ARG A 57 -11.98 -0.29 -9.81
C ARG A 57 -11.47 -0.45 -11.25
N ASN A 58 -10.51 0.38 -11.68
CA ASN A 58 -9.97 0.36 -13.02
C ASN A 58 -8.78 -0.59 -13.11
N ALA A 59 -8.97 -1.71 -13.82
CA ALA A 59 -7.95 -2.73 -14.01
C ALA A 59 -6.68 -2.21 -14.73
N SER A 60 -6.82 -1.22 -15.63
CA SER A 60 -5.66 -0.73 -16.41
C SER A 60 -4.69 0.12 -15.60
N GLN A 61 -5.09 0.55 -14.40
CA GLN A 61 -4.28 1.35 -13.49
C GLN A 61 -3.60 0.49 -12.41
N GLY A 62 -4.11 -0.72 -12.20
CA GLY A 62 -3.69 -1.62 -11.13
C GLY A 62 -2.33 -2.26 -11.35
N VAL A 63 -1.55 -2.34 -10.27
CA VAL A 63 -0.35 -3.17 -10.18
C VAL A 63 -0.74 -4.65 -10.06
N TYR A 64 -1.73 -4.94 -9.22
CA TYR A 64 -2.29 -6.28 -9.03
C TYR A 64 -3.73 -6.23 -8.52
N SER A 65 -4.43 -7.36 -8.63
CA SER A 65 -5.80 -7.54 -8.15
C SER A 65 -5.84 -8.16 -6.76
N VAL A 66 -6.76 -7.71 -5.91
CA VAL A 66 -7.12 -8.36 -4.64
C VAL A 66 -8.46 -9.09 -4.74
N GLY A 67 -8.95 -9.31 -5.97
CA GLY A 67 -10.24 -9.93 -6.23
C GLY A 67 -11.41 -8.94 -6.22
N GLY A 68 -12.59 -9.42 -6.65
CA GLY A 68 -13.81 -8.62 -6.63
C GLY A 68 -13.79 -7.36 -7.50
N GLY A 69 -12.92 -7.29 -8.51
CA GLY A 69 -12.72 -6.11 -9.35
C GLY A 69 -12.06 -4.93 -8.63
N ILE A 70 -11.22 -5.21 -7.63
CA ILE A 70 -10.44 -4.22 -6.89
C ILE A 70 -8.96 -4.43 -7.19
N TYR A 71 -8.28 -3.34 -7.51
CA TYR A 71 -6.88 -3.35 -7.90
C TYR A 71 -6.08 -2.40 -7.01
N VAL A 72 -4.88 -2.80 -6.62
CA VAL A 72 -3.95 -1.95 -5.87
C VAL A 72 -3.16 -1.11 -6.85
N ILE A 73 -3.14 0.20 -6.62
CA ILE A 73 -2.42 1.20 -7.42
C ILE A 73 -1.03 1.47 -6.83
N GLY A 74 -0.94 1.48 -5.51
CA GLY A 74 0.23 1.90 -4.76
C GLY A 74 -0.04 1.88 -3.27
N GLN A 75 0.92 2.38 -2.50
CA GLN A 75 0.81 2.51 -1.05
C GLN A 75 1.45 3.82 -0.56
N ILE A 76 0.97 4.30 0.59
CA ILE A 76 1.45 5.54 1.21
C ILE A 76 1.75 5.27 2.68
N ARG A 77 2.96 5.63 3.11
CA ARG A 77 3.39 5.59 4.51
C ARG A 77 2.88 6.81 5.26
N LEU A 78 2.17 6.59 6.37
CA LEU A 78 1.64 7.62 7.26
C LEU A 78 1.99 7.30 8.71
N GLN A 79 1.84 8.27 9.60
CA GLN A 79 1.93 8.05 11.05
C GLN A 79 0.68 7.31 11.54
N GLY A 80 0.84 6.38 12.47
CA GLY A 80 -0.26 5.59 13.03
C GLY A 80 0.21 4.27 13.63
N LYS A 81 -0.70 3.29 13.66
CA LYS A 81 -0.39 1.96 14.20
C LYS A 81 -1.18 0.87 13.50
N TYR A 82 -0.63 -0.35 13.49
CA TYR A 82 -1.39 -1.53 13.11
C TYR A 82 -2.26 -2.02 14.27
N ILE A 83 -3.52 -2.32 13.99
CA ILE A 83 -4.42 -3.07 14.88
C ILE A 83 -4.75 -4.38 14.16
N GLY A 84 -4.14 -5.47 14.62
CA GLY A 84 -4.13 -6.72 13.85
C GLY A 84 -3.41 -6.52 12.51
N ARG A 85 -4.11 -6.77 11.38
CA ARG A 85 -3.55 -6.61 10.02
C ARG A 85 -3.85 -5.26 9.37
N ILE A 86 -4.65 -4.43 10.02
CA ILE A 86 -5.17 -3.19 9.45
C ILE A 86 -4.32 -2.05 9.99
N PHE A 87 -3.76 -1.25 9.09
CA PHE A 87 -3.11 0.00 9.48
C PHE A 87 -4.15 1.08 9.74
N HIS A 88 -4.02 1.73 10.89
CA HIS A 88 -4.86 2.84 11.30
C HIS A 88 -4.01 4.11 11.37
N PRO A 89 -4.23 5.06 10.44
CA PRO A 89 -3.60 6.38 10.52
C PRO A 89 -3.96 7.07 11.85
N LEU A 90 -3.04 7.84 12.40
CA LEU A 90 -3.22 8.54 13.67
C LEU A 90 -4.47 9.44 13.63
N GLY A 91 -5.40 9.24 14.56
CA GLY A 91 -6.68 9.96 14.63
C GLY A 91 -7.84 9.28 13.87
N TYR A 92 -7.59 8.16 13.21
CA TYR A 92 -8.56 7.40 12.40
C TYR A 92 -8.70 5.94 12.84
N GLU A 93 -8.31 5.63 14.07
CA GLU A 93 -8.27 4.27 14.61
C GLU A 93 -9.61 3.54 14.55
N GLU A 94 -10.72 4.26 14.73
CA GLU A 94 -12.06 3.67 14.74
C GLU A 94 -12.88 4.03 13.49
N GLN A 95 -12.21 4.53 12.44
CA GLN A 95 -12.87 5.07 11.25
C GLN A 95 -12.61 4.22 9.99
N ASP A 96 -13.61 4.11 9.12
CA ASP A 96 -13.42 3.57 7.77
C ASP A 96 -12.83 4.65 6.85
N ILE A 97 -11.51 4.63 6.67
CA ILE A 97 -10.79 5.60 5.85
C ILE A 97 -11.16 5.55 4.36
N ARG A 98 -11.86 4.51 3.89
CA ARG A 98 -12.25 4.37 2.47
C ARG A 98 -13.23 5.46 2.04
N ALA A 99 -14.08 5.90 2.96
CA ALA A 99 -15.13 6.88 2.69
C ALA A 99 -14.65 8.34 2.89
N LEU A 100 -13.50 8.54 3.53
CA LEU A 100 -13.04 9.86 3.95
C LEU A 100 -12.40 10.64 2.82
N GLU A 101 -12.88 11.87 2.62
CA GLU A 101 -12.49 12.72 1.50
C GLU A 101 -11.00 13.10 1.51
N GLU A 102 -10.41 13.26 2.69
CA GLU A 102 -8.98 13.57 2.80
C GLU A 102 -8.08 12.46 2.25
N PHE A 103 -8.49 11.19 2.39
CA PHE A 103 -7.73 10.05 1.89
C PHE A 103 -7.94 9.85 0.39
N LYS A 104 -9.11 10.23 -0.14
CA LYS A 104 -9.32 10.30 -1.60
C LYS A 104 -8.45 11.39 -2.22
N ARG A 105 -8.44 12.58 -1.62
CA ARG A 105 -7.56 13.68 -2.04
C ARG A 105 -6.09 13.27 -1.94
N LEU A 106 -5.69 12.62 -0.86
CA LEU A 106 -4.35 12.09 -0.69
C LEU A 106 -3.99 11.10 -1.82
N ALA A 107 -4.92 10.22 -2.23
CA ALA A 107 -4.71 9.33 -3.36
C ALA A 107 -4.48 10.12 -4.66
N ASP A 108 -5.34 11.10 -4.97
CA ASP A 108 -5.24 11.91 -6.20
C ASP A 108 -3.97 12.77 -6.26
N GLU A 109 -3.53 13.32 -5.13
CA GLU A 109 -2.29 14.12 -5.03
C GLU A 109 -1.03 13.30 -5.31
N ASN A 110 -1.06 11.99 -5.06
CA ASN A 110 0.12 11.11 -5.15
C ASN A 110 0.08 10.17 -6.35
N PHE A 111 -1.11 9.89 -6.87
CA PHE A 111 -1.33 8.96 -7.98
C PHE A 111 -2.21 9.64 -9.01
N SER A 112 -1.60 10.27 -10.02
CA SER A 112 -2.31 10.99 -11.09
C SER A 112 -3.29 10.11 -11.88
N VAL A 113 -3.12 8.79 -11.82
CA VAL A 113 -4.05 7.81 -12.40
C VAL A 113 -5.41 7.79 -11.70
N CYS A 114 -5.51 8.25 -10.45
CA CYS A 114 -6.72 8.13 -9.66
C CYS A 114 -7.86 9.02 -10.15
N GLN A 115 -7.61 10.29 -10.47
CA GLN A 115 -8.60 11.21 -11.05
C GLN A 115 -9.97 11.21 -10.31
N GLY A 116 -9.97 11.09 -8.98
CA GLY A 116 -11.16 11.01 -8.12
C GLY A 116 -11.79 9.62 -8.00
N GLY A 117 -11.25 8.61 -8.67
CA GLY A 117 -11.76 7.23 -8.71
C GLY A 117 -11.11 6.26 -7.73
N CYS A 118 -10.08 6.68 -7.00
CA CYS A 118 -9.38 5.84 -6.03
C CYS A 118 -9.89 6.04 -4.59
N TRP A 119 -9.57 5.07 -3.74
CA TRP A 119 -9.77 5.18 -2.30
C TRP A 119 -8.62 4.52 -1.52
N ALA A 120 -8.42 4.92 -0.27
CA ALA A 120 -7.45 4.32 0.63
C ALA A 120 -8.08 3.19 1.45
N GLY A 121 -7.26 2.24 1.90
CA GLY A 121 -7.65 1.28 2.93
C GLY A 121 -6.44 0.76 3.71
N GLY A 122 -6.68 0.50 5.01
CA GLY A 122 -5.67 0.00 5.92
C GLY A 122 -5.43 -1.50 5.86
N ASP A 123 -6.35 -2.27 5.23
CA ASP A 123 -6.21 -3.71 5.04
C ASP A 123 -5.22 -4.01 3.91
N THR A 124 -3.96 -3.80 4.21
CA THR A 124 -2.82 -4.15 3.36
C THR A 124 -2.40 -5.60 3.57
N GLY A 125 -3.25 -6.42 4.23
CA GLY A 125 -2.96 -7.79 4.61
C GLY A 125 -1.86 -7.96 5.66
N GLY A 126 -1.22 -6.87 6.12
CA GLY A 126 0.05 -6.91 6.88
C GLY A 126 1.28 -7.20 6.01
N TRP A 127 1.18 -7.01 4.69
CA TRP A 127 2.03 -7.66 3.68
C TRP A 127 3.41 -7.04 3.47
N PHE A 128 4.21 -6.91 4.54
CA PHE A 128 5.68 -6.96 4.39
C PHE A 128 6.42 -7.69 5.49
N GLY A 129 5.76 -8.36 6.44
CA GLY A 129 6.50 -8.88 7.59
C GLY A 129 7.36 -7.75 8.18
N ILE A 130 6.73 -6.59 8.34
CA ILE A 130 7.12 -5.64 9.38
C ILE A 130 7.08 -6.48 10.66
N PRO A 131 8.23 -6.82 11.26
CA PRO A 131 8.23 -7.66 12.46
C PRO A 131 7.33 -7.12 13.58
#